data_AF-A0A2V9SE86-F1
#
_entry.id   AF-A0A2V9SE86-F1
#
_cell.length_a   1.000
_cell.length_b   1.000
_cell.length_c   1.000
_cell.angle_alpha   90.00
_cell.angle_beta   90.00
_cell.angle_gamma   90.00
#
_symmetry.space_group_name_H-M   'P 1'
#
loop_
_entity.id
_entity.type
_entity.pdbx_description
1 polymer ?
#
loop_
_entity_poly.entity_id
_entity_poly.type
_entity_poly.pdbx_seq_one_letter_code
_entity_poly.pdbx_strand_id
1 'polypeptide(L)'
;MRLPQTQHLTDGELYYTIHNGIRLTGMPAWGTAEKDEDSWKLVFFIRHLPKLTPAEEREMEELNPKGPGEKQEELKEEQFLNEGQSGSQAPKPRKQHNH
;
A
#
# COMPACT_ATOMS: atom_id res chain seq x y z
N MET A 1 1.92 -13.88 -1.77
CA MET A 1 1.14 -14.55 -0.70
C MET A 1 -0.14 -15.24 -1.19
N ARG A 2 -0.65 -14.96 -2.40
CA ARG A 2 -1.79 -15.70 -2.99
C ARG A 2 -1.40 -17.04 -3.64
N LEU A 3 -0.10 -17.31 -3.80
CA LEU A 3 0.42 -18.50 -4.48
C LEU A 3 0.16 -19.80 -3.68
N PRO A 4 -0.08 -20.94 -4.34
CA PRO A 4 -0.36 -22.22 -3.67
C PRO A 4 0.71 -22.64 -2.66
N GLN A 5 1.98 -22.39 -2.96
CA GLN A 5 3.11 -22.72 -2.10
C GLN A 5 2.99 -22.10 -0.69
N THR A 6 2.57 -20.83 -0.61
CA THR A 6 2.32 -20.16 0.67
C THR A 6 1.06 -20.70 1.34
N GLN A 7 0.01 -20.98 0.56
CA GLN A 7 -1.27 -21.45 1.08
C GLN A 7 -1.24 -22.93 1.52
N HIS A 8 -0.25 -23.70 1.10
CA HIS A 8 -0.04 -25.08 1.58
C HIS A 8 0.73 -25.15 2.90
N LEU A 9 1.38 -24.07 3.34
CA LEU A 9 1.94 -24.00 4.69
C LEU A 9 0.80 -24.16 5.70
N THR A 10 1.09 -24.77 6.84
CA THR A 10 0.19 -24.83 7.99
C THR A 10 0.08 -23.45 8.65
N ASP A 11 -1.00 -23.23 9.41
CA ASP A 11 -1.15 -21.99 10.17
C ASP A 11 -0.01 -21.78 11.18
N GLY A 12 0.49 -22.87 11.78
CA GLY A 12 1.65 -22.84 12.67
C GLY A 12 2.95 -22.44 11.97
N GLU A 13 3.19 -22.89 10.74
CA GLU A 13 4.37 -22.47 9.95
C GLU A 13 4.30 -21.00 9.54
N LEU A 14 3.12 -20.53 9.13
CA LEU A 14 2.88 -19.11 8.85
C LEU A 14 3.10 -18.27 10.12
N TYR A 15 2.47 -18.68 11.22
CA TYR A 15 2.63 -18.03 12.51
C TYR A 15 4.10 -17.98 12.93
N TYR A 16 4.82 -19.11 12.88
CA TYR A 16 6.22 -19.17 13.27
C TYR A 16 7.09 -18.22 12.46
N THR A 17 6.86 -18.18 11.14
CA THR A 17 7.60 -17.31 10.21
C THR A 17 7.33 -15.82 10.49
N ILE A 18 6.08 -15.45 10.76
CA ILE A 18 5.69 -14.07 11.08
C ILE A 18 6.23 -13.66 12.45
N HIS A 19 6.03 -14.52 13.45
CA HIS A 19 6.35 -14.22 14.83
C HIS A 19 7.87 -14.15 15.05
N ASN A 20 8.63 -15.10 14.48
CA ASN A 20 10.06 -15.24 14.75
C ASN A 20 10.96 -14.71 13.61
N GLY A 21 10.40 -14.45 12.43
CA GLY A 21 11.17 -14.15 11.22
C GLY A 21 11.96 -15.37 10.73
N ILE A 22 12.86 -15.15 9.78
CA ILE A 22 13.75 -16.20 9.26
C ILE A 22 15.20 -15.71 9.35
N ARG A 23 16.00 -16.42 10.14
CA ARG A 23 17.42 -16.11 10.34
C ARG A 23 18.18 -16.13 9.01
N LEU A 24 19.15 -15.23 8.87
CA LEU A 24 19.98 -15.08 7.67
C LEU A 24 19.20 -14.70 6.40
N THR A 25 18.02 -14.09 6.57
CA THR A 25 17.24 -13.49 5.48
C THR A 25 16.91 -12.04 5.81
N GLY A 26 16.33 -11.32 4.85
CA GLY A 26 15.76 -9.99 5.08
C GLY A 26 14.40 -10.00 5.79
N MET A 27 13.90 -11.16 6.25
CA MET A 27 12.61 -11.28 6.93
C MET A 27 12.77 -11.12 8.45
N PRO A 28 12.41 -9.96 9.03
CA PRO A 28 12.49 -9.75 10.48
C PRO A 28 11.34 -10.46 11.20
N ALA A 29 11.51 -10.67 12.51
CA ALA A 29 10.43 -11.04 13.41
C ALA A 29 9.44 -9.87 13.56
N TRP A 30 8.14 -10.14 13.46
CA TRP A 30 7.08 -9.16 13.72
C TRP A 30 6.38 -9.41 15.06
N GLY A 31 6.62 -10.57 15.67
CA GLY A 31 6.08 -10.95 16.96
C GLY A 31 6.93 -10.45 18.13
N THR A 32 6.24 -10.16 19.24
CA THR A 32 6.79 -10.12 20.58
C THR A 32 5.84 -10.91 21.49
N ALA A 33 6.25 -11.21 22.72
CA ALA A 33 5.36 -11.92 23.67
C ALA A 33 4.01 -11.21 23.88
N GLU A 34 3.98 -9.88 23.77
CA GLU A 34 2.76 -9.07 23.90
C GLU A 34 1.94 -8.97 22.60
N LYS A 35 2.50 -9.39 21.45
CA LYS A 35 1.92 -9.25 20.10
C LYS A 35 1.58 -10.61 19.47
N ASP A 36 1.28 -11.59 20.30
CA ASP A 36 0.87 -12.92 19.83
C ASP A 36 -0.38 -12.85 18.95
N GLU A 37 -1.39 -12.11 19.41
CA GLU A 37 -2.65 -11.91 18.67
C GLU A 37 -2.44 -11.23 17.31
N ASP A 38 -1.51 -10.28 17.22
CA ASP A 38 -1.23 -9.59 15.96
C ASP A 38 -0.58 -10.52 14.94
N SER A 39 0.23 -11.48 15.39
CA SER A 39 0.78 -12.53 14.53
C SER A 39 -0.33 -13.41 13.97
N TRP A 40 -1.33 -13.78 14.79
CA TRP A 40 -2.51 -14.52 14.34
C TRP A 40 -3.38 -13.72 13.38
N LYS A 41 -3.61 -12.43 13.63
CA LYS A 41 -4.33 -11.54 12.69
C LYS A 41 -3.70 -11.56 11.29
N LEU A 42 -2.36 -11.58 11.22
CA LEU A 42 -1.63 -11.68 9.95
C LEU A 42 -1.78 -13.06 9.28
N VAL A 43 -1.79 -14.15 10.05
CA VAL A 43 -2.10 -15.48 9.52
C VAL A 43 -3.49 -15.49 8.89
N PHE A 44 -4.51 -15.01 9.60
CA PHE A 44 -5.87 -14.93 9.07
C PHE A 44 -5.97 -14.05 7.83
N PHE A 45 -5.27 -12.92 7.82
CA PHE A 45 -5.20 -12.05 6.65
C PHE A 45 -4.59 -12.78 5.45
N ILE A 46 -3.44 -13.45 5.61
CA ILE A 46 -2.79 -14.21 4.53
C ILE A 46 -3.69 -15.32 3.97
N ARG A 47 -4.50 -15.97 4.83
CA ARG A 47 -5.49 -16.98 4.43
C ARG A 47 -6.67 -16.40 3.65
N HIS A 48 -7.02 -15.15 3.92
CA HIS A 48 -8.09 -14.45 3.20
C HIS A 48 -7.67 -14.00 1.80
N LEU A 49 -6.38 -13.64 1.62
CA LEU A 49 -5.87 -13.06 0.37
C LEU A 49 -6.26 -13.77 -0.95
N PRO A 50 -6.31 -15.11 -1.05
CA PRO A 50 -6.76 -15.79 -2.28
C PRO A 50 -8.24 -15.61 -2.61
N LYS A 51 -9.06 -15.23 -1.62
CA LYS A 51 -10.51 -15.03 -1.72
C LYS A 51 -10.90 -13.55 -1.74
N LEU A 52 -9.92 -12.65 -1.73
CA LEU A 52 -10.14 -11.21 -1.68
C LEU A 52 -10.99 -10.75 -2.85
N THR A 53 -12.04 -10.00 -2.57
CA THR A 53 -12.92 -9.44 -3.60
C THR A 53 -12.39 -8.11 -4.13
N PRO A 54 -12.76 -7.71 -5.35
CA PRO A 54 -12.39 -6.39 -5.88
C PRO A 54 -12.95 -5.20 -5.09
N ALA A 55 -13.98 -5.41 -4.26
CA ALA A 55 -14.53 -4.36 -3.40
C ALA A 55 -13.65 -4.18 -2.15
N GLU A 56 -13.30 -5.27 -1.47
CA GLU A 56 -12.37 -5.24 -0.33
C GLU A 56 -10.99 -4.73 -0.74
N GLU A 57 -10.50 -5.08 -1.93
CA GLU A 57 -9.21 -4.59 -2.43
C GLU A 57 -9.20 -3.06 -2.59
N ARG A 58 -10.27 -2.48 -3.13
CA ARG A 58 -10.43 -1.01 -3.25
C ARG A 58 -10.51 -0.33 -1.88
N GLU A 59 -11.23 -0.92 -0.94
CA GLU A 59 -11.30 -0.40 0.44
C GLU A 59 -9.90 -0.41 1.10
N MET A 60 -9.11 -1.47 0.90
CA MET A 60 -7.74 -1.52 1.39
C MET A 60 -6.83 -0.48 0.72
N GLU A 61 -6.99 -0.24 -0.57
CA GLU A 61 -6.24 0.80 -1.30
C GLU A 61 -6.50 2.20 -0.73
N GLU A 62 -7.75 2.51 -0.35
CA GLU A 62 -8.10 3.79 0.29
C GLU A 62 -7.46 3.96 1.67
N LEU A 63 -7.23 2.86 2.40
CA LEU A 63 -6.58 2.88 3.71
C LEU A 63 -5.05 2.97 3.63
N ASN A 64 -4.45 2.82 2.45
CA ASN A 64 -3.00 2.94 2.30
C ASN A 64 -2.56 4.39 2.56
N PRO A 65 -1.69 4.64 3.54
CA PRO A 65 -1.26 5.99 3.85
C PRO A 65 -0.42 6.56 2.71
N LYS A 66 -0.93 7.59 2.02
CA LYS A 66 -0.13 8.37 1.06
C LYS A 66 1.07 9.01 1.75
N GLY A 67 2.23 8.92 1.11
CA GLY A 67 3.47 9.51 1.63
C GLY A 67 3.36 11.03 1.81
N PRO A 68 4.19 11.66 2.66
CA PRO A 68 4.17 13.11 2.86
C PRO A 68 4.38 13.90 1.56
N GLY A 69 5.16 13.37 0.61
CA GLY A 69 5.40 13.98 -0.70
C GLY A 69 4.19 13.88 -1.63
N GLU A 70 3.56 12.72 -1.70
CA GLU A 70 2.36 12.47 -2.53
C GLU A 70 1.19 13.37 -2.10
N LYS A 71 0.97 13.51 -0.78
CA LYS A 71 -0.05 14.42 -0.26
C LYS A 71 0.21 15.88 -0.62
N GLN A 72 1.46 16.32 -0.64
CA GLN A 72 1.82 17.69 -1.02
C GLN A 72 1.66 17.94 -2.51
N GLU A 73 1.95 16.94 -3.34
CA GLU A 73 1.76 17.01 -4.79
C GLU A 73 0.28 17.07 -5.13
N GLU A 74 -0.54 16.21 -4.54
CA GLU A 74 -2.00 16.24 -4.67
C GLU A 74 -2.59 17.60 -4.25
N LEU A 75 -2.17 18.14 -3.11
CA LEU A 75 -2.60 19.48 -2.67
C LEU A 75 -2.19 20.59 -3.65
N LYS A 76 -1.02 20.50 -4.28
CA LYS A 76 -0.57 21.47 -5.29
C LYS A 76 -1.35 21.33 -6.59
N GLU A 77 -1.66 20.11 -7.01
CA GLU A 77 -2.52 19.84 -8.17
C GLU A 77 -3.94 20.35 -7.93
N GLU A 78 -4.53 20.08 -6.76
CA GLU A 78 -5.84 20.60 -6.36
C GLU A 78 -5.84 22.13 -6.31
N GLN A 79 -4.82 22.76 -5.73
CA GLN A 79 -4.66 24.21 -5.71
C GLN A 79 -4.58 24.78 -7.13
N PHE A 80 -3.75 24.20 -8.00
CA PHE A 80 -3.61 24.63 -9.40
C PHE A 80 -4.94 24.51 -10.17
N LEU A 81 -5.68 23.42 -10.00
CA LEU A 81 -6.97 23.20 -10.66
C LEU A 81 -8.05 24.16 -10.13
N ASN A 82 -8.09 24.42 -8.82
CA ASN A 82 -9.04 25.33 -8.19
C ASN A 82 -8.75 26.81 -8.53
N GLU A 83 -7.47 27.19 -8.63
CA GLU A 83 -7.03 28.49 -9.11
C GLU A 83 -7.40 28.69 -10.61
N GLY A 84 -7.32 27.63 -11.41
CA GLY A 84 -7.73 27.64 -12.83
C GLY A 84 -9.24 27.85 -13.06
N GLN A 85 -10.09 27.56 -12.07
CA GLN A 85 -11.54 27.79 -12.16
C GLN A 85 -11.97 29.23 -11.81
N SER A 86 -11.12 30.01 -11.14
CA SER A 86 -11.39 31.41 -10.79
C SER A 86 -10.75 32.43 -11.74
N GLY A 87 -10.06 31.98 -12.79
CA GLY A 87 -9.45 32.86 -13.79
C GLY A 87 -9.44 32.24 -15.20
N SER A 88 -10.49 32.48 -15.98
CA SER A 88 -10.43 32.31 -17.44
C SER A 88 -9.40 33.28 -18.03
N GLN A 89 -8.15 32.84 -18.19
CA GLN A 89 -7.21 33.34 -19.19
C GLN A 89 -6.11 32.30 -19.46
N ALA A 90 -6.30 31.54 -20.54
CA ALA A 90 -5.28 30.61 -21.06
C ALA A 90 -4.08 31.39 -21.63
N PRO A 91 -2.83 31.07 -21.25
CA PRO A 91 -1.67 31.56 -21.98
C PRO A 91 -1.47 30.74 -23.26
N LYS A 92 -1.49 31.42 -24.40
CA LYS A 92 -1.26 30.84 -25.74
C LYS A 92 0.15 30.22 -25.84
N PRO A 93 0.34 29.15 -26.62
CA PRO A 93 1.67 28.57 -26.85
C PRO A 93 2.51 29.53 -27.71
N ARG A 94 3.66 29.96 -27.17
CA ARG A 94 4.64 30.77 -27.91
C ARG A 94 5.47 29.85 -28.82
N LYS A 95 5.26 29.95 -30.13
CA LYS A 95 6.03 29.23 -31.16
C LYS A 95 7.51 29.58 -31.10
N GLN A 96 8.34 28.54 -31.17
CA GLN A 96 9.79 28.58 -31.38
C GLN A 96 10.15 29.27 -32.71
N HIS A 97 11.26 30.00 -32.72
CA HIS A 97 12.11 30.16 -33.91
C HIS A 97 13.58 30.16 -33.46
N ASN A 98 14.34 29.19 -33.97
CA ASN A 98 15.79 29.13 -33.91
C ASN A 98 16.41 30.28 -34.72
N HIS A 99 17.52 30.83 -34.23
CA HIS A 99 18.80 30.83 -34.95
C HIS A 99 19.98 31.01 -34.01
#